data_AF-W6TZB4-F1
#
_entry.id   AF-W6TZB4-F1
#
_cell.length_a   1.000
_cell.length_b   1.000
_cell.length_c   1.000
_cell.angle_alpha   90.00
_cell.angle_beta   90.00
_cell.angle_gamma   90.00
#
_symmetry.space_group_name_H-M   'P 1'
#
loop_
_entity.id
_entity.type
_entity.pdbx_description
1 polymer ?
#
loop_
_entity_poly.entity_id
_entity_poly.type
_entity_poly.pdbx_seq_one_letter_code
_entity_poly.pdbx_strand_id
1 'polypeptide(L)'
;MEERDPSAIHIMQMVVGSKSPRFQMVFLKSLLMHHFEKGEPNAAPIHLHFLTDKATRFIVEGILESWRLNKIRLTFYPAEPIQAKIGWMRSTHSATKVATMKMYLPEILNSTVAKVLLLDSDTVFMTDVAELWRHFDQFGKYQFLGMAIEQATMPFDFTRFGGEKRSFGYNAGIMMWYMQRLTQTKWDAIWQPTLKRAMAVYTWLPAAEQTLINAVILDNPDIFYALPCTWNLQMYEAGHSEDCLTTWNRPPGDNIPEPKLLHADRVNKLETYFWLEESKELAKNVVDITKRYIAIRSRYHMQNGYQFRHRPIEAPVFDFRGVMSRLHPHGQVVSATKLCQSRWQVFTPWCDESKHFLFTLDHRIHPLYVSQDHGKLVENSNHVTLAVTLDINNFGEFRDLAAKWNGFISVAVHATDEEAHSLLVRIDSSIELKDRSNIFYHIVYRNSSFHESAALHNTAVVYAPTRRVLLIPHARVNVAELNRVVKANLAGERPADTVVMVGGANNDCSYMSGGICALREDSIFGLKEDFRQSVQGVLLLTGSSLLPNDLDEADRATQLLALIANAVRR
;
A
#
# COMPACT_ATOMS: atom_id res chain seq x y z
N MET A 1 -7.30 22.10 5.06
CA MET A 1 -6.08 22.67 4.45
C MET A 1 -6.29 22.89 2.95
N GLU A 2 -6.03 24.09 2.45
CA GLU A 2 -6.08 24.42 1.01
C GLU A 2 -4.91 23.80 0.23
N GLU A 3 -4.99 23.76 -1.10
CA GLU A 3 -3.98 23.06 -1.94
C GLU A 3 -2.63 23.76 -1.94
N ARG A 4 -2.65 25.07 -1.69
CA ARG A 4 -1.49 25.95 -1.72
C ARG A 4 -1.22 26.56 -0.35
N ASP A 5 -1.52 25.85 0.72
CA ASP A 5 -1.22 26.31 2.07
C ASP A 5 0.28 26.62 2.18
N PRO A 6 0.68 27.89 2.29
CA PRO A 6 2.08 28.28 2.24
C PRO A 6 2.84 27.80 3.50
N SER A 7 2.13 27.36 4.54
CA SER A 7 2.72 26.80 5.75
C SER A 7 3.00 25.30 5.65
N ALA A 8 2.51 24.62 4.62
CA ALA A 8 2.62 23.17 4.52
C ALA A 8 4.03 22.70 4.11
N ILE A 9 4.47 21.61 4.73
CA ILE A 9 5.65 20.85 4.29
C ILE A 9 5.18 19.87 3.21
N HIS A 10 5.66 20.08 1.97
CA HIS A 10 5.32 19.22 0.85
C HIS A 10 6.34 18.07 0.74
N ILE A 11 5.84 16.84 0.82
CA ILE A 11 6.64 15.63 0.66
C ILE A 11 6.08 14.83 -0.50
N MET A 12 6.93 14.45 -1.45
CA MET A 12 6.57 13.60 -2.57
C MET A 12 7.27 12.25 -2.49
N GLN A 13 6.55 11.19 -2.85
CA GLN A 13 7.08 9.83 -2.92
C GLN A 13 6.56 9.13 -4.18
N MET A 14 7.39 8.26 -4.75
CA MET A 14 7.02 7.39 -5.87
C MET A 14 6.74 6.00 -5.32
N VAL A 15 5.46 5.64 -5.22
CA VAL A 15 5.02 4.40 -4.57
C VAL A 15 4.35 3.54 -5.62
N VAL A 16 5.05 2.50 -6.08
CA VAL A 16 4.60 1.62 -7.16
C VAL A 16 4.91 0.17 -6.75
N GLY A 17 3.93 -0.72 -6.89
CA GLY A 17 4.04 -2.10 -6.39
C GLY A 17 3.32 -2.33 -5.05
N SER A 18 3.15 -3.61 -4.68
CA SER A 18 2.62 -4.02 -3.38
C SER A 18 3.63 -3.95 -2.23
N LYS A 19 4.93 -3.93 -2.52
CA LYS A 19 5.98 -3.90 -1.48
C LYS A 19 6.18 -2.51 -0.89
N SER A 20 6.22 -1.47 -1.74
CA SER A 20 6.48 -0.09 -1.32
C SER A 20 5.49 0.43 -0.25
N PRO A 21 4.18 0.13 -0.30
CA PRO A 21 3.25 0.51 0.76
C PRO A 21 3.57 -0.06 2.15
N ARG A 22 4.28 -1.20 2.26
CA ARG A 22 4.73 -1.71 3.58
C ARG A 22 5.83 -0.84 4.20
N PHE A 23 6.80 -0.39 3.39
CA PHE A 23 7.81 0.57 3.85
C PHE A 23 7.19 1.91 4.19
N GLN A 24 6.17 2.32 3.43
CA GLN A 24 5.40 3.53 3.69
C GLN A 24 4.82 3.56 5.12
N MET A 25 4.45 2.41 5.70
CA MET A 25 3.98 2.36 7.09
C MET A 25 5.04 2.80 8.09
N VAL A 26 6.29 2.37 7.90
CA VAL A 26 7.42 2.75 8.77
C VAL A 26 7.75 4.22 8.56
N PHE A 27 7.80 4.67 7.30
CA PHE A 27 7.97 6.07 6.94
C PHE A 27 6.93 6.96 7.66
N LEU A 28 5.64 6.67 7.48
CA LEU A 28 4.54 7.45 8.07
C LEU A 28 4.62 7.47 9.59
N LYS A 29 4.83 6.33 10.25
CA LYS A 29 4.93 6.28 11.71
C LYS A 29 6.11 7.12 12.22
N SER A 30 7.26 7.04 11.57
CA SER A 30 8.44 7.84 11.93
C SER A 30 8.20 9.33 11.72
N LEU A 31 7.60 9.72 10.58
CA LEU A 31 7.24 11.09 10.28
C LEU A 31 6.27 11.67 11.31
N LEU A 32 5.17 10.95 11.58
CA LEU A 32 4.15 11.41 12.53
C LEU A 32 4.71 11.52 13.94
N MET A 33 5.48 10.52 14.38
CA MET A 33 6.10 10.51 15.71
C MET A 33 7.07 11.68 15.88
N HIS A 34 7.93 11.94 14.90
CA HIS A 34 8.96 12.97 15.05
C HIS A 34 8.46 14.38 14.76
N HIS A 35 7.47 14.55 13.88
CA HIS A 35 6.94 15.86 13.52
C HIS A 35 5.79 16.32 14.43
N PHE A 36 4.80 15.45 14.69
CA PHE A 36 3.60 15.84 15.44
C PHE A 36 3.68 15.51 16.93
N GLU A 37 4.32 14.39 17.32
CA GLU A 37 4.36 13.99 18.74
C GLU A 37 5.58 14.55 19.48
N LYS A 38 6.75 14.58 18.83
CA LYS A 38 8.02 15.07 19.42
C LYS A 38 8.45 16.45 18.90
N GLY A 39 7.84 16.93 17.82
CA GLY A 39 8.22 18.16 17.15
C GLY A 39 7.72 19.40 17.89
N GLU A 40 7.75 20.53 17.19
CA GLU A 40 7.28 21.81 17.73
C GLU A 40 5.76 21.77 18.03
N PRO A 41 5.25 22.41 19.11
CA PRO A 41 3.84 22.34 19.51
C PRO A 41 2.82 22.73 18.43
N ASN A 42 3.25 23.58 17.49
CA ASN A 42 2.46 24.02 16.34
C ASN A 42 3.04 23.48 15.04
N ALA A 43 3.34 22.17 15.02
CA ALA A 43 3.82 21.46 13.85
C ALA A 43 3.01 21.83 12.60
N ALA A 44 3.76 22.19 11.56
CA ALA A 44 3.24 22.55 10.25
C ALA A 44 2.38 21.42 9.68
N PRO A 45 1.36 21.71 8.87
CA PRO A 45 0.65 20.64 8.20
C PRO A 45 1.53 20.00 7.12
N ILE A 46 1.29 18.73 6.81
CA ILE A 46 2.03 18.00 5.79
C ILE A 46 1.11 17.73 4.60
N HIS A 47 1.62 18.03 3.40
CA HIS A 47 0.97 17.64 2.14
C HIS A 47 1.79 16.52 1.49
N LEU A 48 1.22 15.32 1.51
CA LEU A 48 1.79 14.13 0.89
C LEU A 48 1.34 14.01 -0.57
N HIS A 49 2.32 13.97 -1.47
CA HIS A 49 2.16 13.79 -2.90
C HIS A 49 2.63 12.39 -3.29
N PHE A 50 1.77 11.62 -3.93
CA PHE A 50 2.07 10.24 -4.32
C PHE A 50 1.98 10.07 -5.82
N LEU A 51 3.08 9.66 -6.46
CA LEU A 51 3.04 9.12 -7.82
C LEU A 51 2.81 7.61 -7.71
N THR A 52 1.67 7.13 -8.18
CA THR A 52 1.26 5.72 -8.05
C THR A 52 0.77 5.16 -9.38
N ASP A 53 0.95 3.86 -9.59
CA ASP A 53 0.15 3.15 -10.59
C ASP A 53 -1.30 3.01 -10.10
N LYS A 54 -2.21 2.68 -11.01
CA LYS A 54 -3.64 2.55 -10.71
C LYS A 54 -3.93 1.57 -9.56
N ALA A 55 -3.23 0.44 -9.48
CA ALA A 55 -3.47 -0.56 -8.45
C ALA A 55 -2.92 -0.12 -7.08
N THR A 56 -1.68 0.37 -7.04
CA THR A 56 -1.04 0.90 -5.84
C THR A 56 -1.78 2.10 -5.27
N ARG A 57 -2.44 2.92 -6.11
CA ARG A 57 -3.30 4.00 -5.64
C ARG A 57 -4.37 3.50 -4.65
N PHE A 58 -5.08 2.43 -4.99
CA PHE A 58 -6.12 1.87 -4.10
C PHE A 58 -5.55 1.34 -2.78
N ILE A 59 -4.31 0.83 -2.80
CA ILE A 59 -3.61 0.38 -1.59
C ILE A 59 -3.33 1.58 -0.68
N VAL A 60 -2.67 2.61 -1.22
CA VAL A 60 -2.22 3.78 -0.45
C VAL A 60 -3.40 4.64 0.00
N GLU A 61 -4.44 4.82 -0.81
CA GLU A 61 -5.70 5.46 -0.40
C GLU A 61 -6.34 4.69 0.76
N GLY A 62 -6.48 3.36 0.65
CA GLY A 62 -7.04 2.54 1.72
C GLY A 62 -6.26 2.64 3.03
N ILE A 63 -4.92 2.71 2.97
CA ILE A 63 -4.09 2.97 4.16
C ILE A 63 -4.38 4.37 4.72
N LEU A 64 -4.14 5.42 3.94
CA LEU A 64 -4.10 6.79 4.47
C LEU A 64 -5.49 7.33 4.85
N GLU A 65 -6.52 7.02 4.07
CA GLU A 65 -7.88 7.47 4.35
C GLU A 65 -8.47 6.71 5.55
N SER A 66 -8.20 5.41 5.68
CA SER A 66 -8.62 4.67 6.88
C SER A 66 -7.87 5.11 8.12
N TRP A 67 -6.65 5.65 8.02
CA TRP A 67 -5.94 6.18 9.18
C TRP A 67 -6.58 7.42 9.79
N ARG A 68 -7.32 8.23 9.02
CA ARG A 68 -8.04 9.43 9.49
C ARG A 68 -7.15 10.39 10.29
N LEU A 69 -6.04 10.80 9.68
CA LEU A 69 -5.04 11.70 10.29
C LEU A 69 -5.41 13.17 10.11
N ASN A 70 -5.22 13.96 11.16
CA ASN A 70 -5.35 15.43 11.11
C ASN A 70 -4.08 16.07 10.53
N LYS A 71 -4.21 17.30 10.00
CA LYS A 71 -3.10 18.08 9.42
C LYS A 71 -2.31 17.36 8.31
N ILE A 72 -2.86 16.29 7.74
CA ILE A 72 -2.33 15.59 6.58
C ILE A 72 -3.26 15.82 5.39
N ARG A 73 -2.71 16.25 4.26
CA ARG A 73 -3.40 16.28 2.97
C ARG A 73 -2.74 15.31 1.99
N LEU A 74 -3.56 14.71 1.13
CA LEU A 74 -3.13 13.73 0.15
C LEU A 74 -3.39 14.24 -1.26
N THR A 75 -2.47 13.97 -2.19
CA THR A 75 -2.69 14.15 -3.63
C THR A 75 -2.01 13.05 -4.40
N PHE A 76 -2.75 12.41 -5.30
CA PHE A 76 -2.29 11.28 -6.09
C PHE A 76 -2.14 11.66 -7.56
N TYR A 77 -1.00 11.30 -8.15
CA TYR A 77 -0.67 11.51 -9.54
C TYR A 77 -0.52 10.15 -10.24
N PRO A 78 -1.09 9.97 -11.45
CA PRO A 78 -0.94 8.72 -12.18
C PRO A 78 0.49 8.55 -12.70
N ALA A 79 1.09 7.38 -12.47
CA ALA A 79 2.42 7.06 -12.95
C ALA A 79 2.45 6.76 -14.45
N GLU A 80 1.37 6.22 -15.03
CA GLU A 80 1.32 5.68 -16.39
C GLU A 80 1.75 6.68 -17.47
N PRO A 81 1.32 7.97 -17.45
CA PRO A 81 1.76 8.96 -18.44
C PRO A 81 3.27 9.21 -18.41
N ILE A 82 3.89 9.19 -17.22
CA ILE A 82 5.33 9.38 -17.07
C ILE A 82 6.08 8.10 -17.43
N GLN A 83 5.56 6.93 -17.04
CA GLN A 83 6.11 5.62 -17.42
C GLN A 83 6.23 5.45 -18.95
N ALA A 84 5.30 6.01 -19.72
CA ALA A 84 5.34 5.99 -21.18
C ALA A 84 6.51 6.82 -21.76
N LYS A 85 7.01 7.83 -21.04
CA LYS A 85 8.08 8.74 -21.50
C LYS A 85 9.48 8.26 -21.19
N ILE A 86 9.65 7.32 -20.25
CA ILE A 86 10.96 6.94 -19.72
C ILE A 86 11.63 5.77 -20.46
N GLY A 87 11.08 5.34 -21.60
CA GLY A 87 11.61 4.22 -22.40
C GLY A 87 13.03 4.46 -22.95
N TRP A 88 13.52 5.70 -22.92
CA TRP A 88 14.90 6.04 -23.29
C TRP A 88 15.93 5.61 -22.24
N MET A 89 15.54 5.44 -20.97
CA MET A 89 16.49 5.09 -19.91
C MET A 89 16.92 3.64 -20.00
N ARG A 90 18.21 3.43 -20.21
CA ARG A 90 18.86 2.12 -20.21
C ARG A 90 19.76 2.01 -18.98
N SER A 91 19.36 1.18 -18.02
CA SER A 91 20.10 0.99 -16.76
C SER A 91 19.93 -0.44 -16.25
N THR A 92 20.93 -0.92 -15.52
CA THR A 92 20.92 -2.23 -14.83
C THR A 92 20.23 -2.19 -13.48
N HIS A 93 19.88 -0.99 -12.98
CA HIS A 93 19.25 -0.79 -11.68
C HIS A 93 17.82 -1.37 -11.65
N SER A 94 17.49 -2.15 -10.63
CA SER A 94 16.19 -2.82 -10.51
C SER A 94 15.01 -1.84 -10.43
N ALA A 95 15.23 -0.65 -9.87
CA ALA A 95 14.21 0.40 -9.77
C ALA A 95 14.19 1.36 -10.97
N THR A 96 14.95 1.11 -12.05
CA THR A 96 15.13 2.05 -13.18
C THR A 96 13.83 2.73 -13.63
N LYS A 97 12.73 1.97 -13.78
CA LYS A 97 11.45 2.55 -14.19
C LYS A 97 10.93 3.59 -13.20
N VAL A 98 10.87 3.26 -11.91
CA VAL A 98 10.35 4.18 -10.88
C VAL A 98 11.31 5.35 -10.67
N ALA A 99 12.59 5.03 -10.54
CA ALA A 99 13.64 5.99 -10.25
C ALA A 99 13.78 7.04 -11.38
N THR A 100 13.64 6.65 -12.65
CA THR A 100 13.68 7.61 -13.78
C THR A 100 12.53 8.62 -13.76
N MET A 101 11.37 8.29 -13.18
CA MET A 101 10.25 9.23 -13.08
C MET A 101 10.60 10.46 -12.24
N LYS A 102 11.63 10.39 -11.37
CA LYS A 102 12.16 11.53 -10.61
C LYS A 102 12.62 12.69 -11.51
N MET A 103 12.98 12.40 -12.77
CA MET A 103 13.37 13.40 -13.76
C MET A 103 12.21 14.28 -14.27
N TYR A 104 10.96 13.89 -14.01
CA TYR A 104 9.75 14.57 -14.47
C TYR A 104 8.97 15.24 -13.34
N LEU A 105 9.61 15.46 -12.19
CA LEU A 105 8.98 16.08 -11.03
C LEU A 105 8.32 17.44 -11.35
N PRO A 106 8.95 18.35 -12.12
CA PRO A 106 8.32 19.62 -12.50
C PRO A 106 7.02 19.44 -13.31
N GLU A 107 6.97 18.46 -14.21
CA GLU A 107 5.76 18.11 -14.97
C GLU A 107 4.67 17.55 -14.06
N ILE A 108 5.03 16.62 -13.17
CA ILE A 108 4.07 15.95 -12.27
C ILE A 108 3.37 16.95 -11.34
N LEU A 109 4.14 17.87 -10.74
CA LEU A 109 3.59 18.87 -9.81
C LEU A 109 3.06 20.12 -10.50
N ASN A 110 3.28 20.28 -11.82
CA ASN A 110 2.74 21.35 -12.66
C ASN A 110 2.83 22.77 -12.03
N SER A 111 3.96 23.08 -11.39
CA SER A 111 4.23 24.38 -10.74
C SER A 111 3.21 24.84 -9.68
N THR A 112 2.34 23.96 -9.15
CA THR A 112 1.41 24.32 -8.07
C THR A 112 2.09 24.32 -6.69
N VAL A 113 3.21 23.61 -6.58
CA VAL A 113 4.03 23.45 -5.37
C VAL A 113 5.32 24.25 -5.54
N ALA A 114 5.67 25.11 -4.58
CA ALA A 114 6.84 25.99 -4.68
C ALA A 114 8.16 25.29 -4.31
N LYS A 115 8.11 24.43 -3.28
CA LYS A 115 9.23 23.64 -2.76
C LYS A 115 8.72 22.24 -2.41
N VAL A 116 9.50 21.19 -2.61
CA VAL A 116 9.09 19.82 -2.25
C VAL A 116 10.30 18.96 -1.84
N LEU A 117 10.10 18.12 -0.84
CA LEU A 117 11.02 17.04 -0.46
C LEU A 117 10.60 15.77 -1.21
N LEU A 118 11.41 15.29 -2.13
CA LEU A 118 11.23 13.98 -2.76
C LEU A 118 12.01 12.93 -1.97
N LEU A 119 11.31 11.97 -1.37
CA LEU A 119 11.89 10.95 -0.50
C LEU A 119 11.54 9.55 -1.01
N ASP A 120 12.48 8.61 -0.91
CA ASP A 120 12.17 7.20 -1.13
C ASP A 120 11.29 6.65 0.00
N SER A 121 10.44 5.66 -0.32
CA SER A 121 9.43 5.11 0.62
C SER A 121 10.04 4.31 1.77
N ASP A 122 11.32 3.96 1.68
CA ASP A 122 12.10 3.20 2.65
C ASP A 122 13.05 4.08 3.48
N THR A 123 12.70 5.36 3.60
CA THR A 123 13.33 6.29 4.53
C THR A 123 12.63 6.31 5.89
N VAL A 124 13.38 6.59 6.96
CA VAL A 124 12.87 6.62 8.36
C VAL A 124 13.39 7.84 9.08
N PHE A 125 12.49 8.71 9.52
CA PHE A 125 12.83 9.92 10.26
C PHE A 125 13.30 9.58 11.69
N MET A 126 14.40 10.23 12.08
CA MET A 126 14.94 10.21 13.44
C MET A 126 14.87 11.59 14.11
N THR A 127 14.46 12.62 13.36
CA THR A 127 14.18 13.97 13.84
C THR A 127 13.00 14.60 13.07
N ASP A 128 12.59 15.80 13.48
CA ASP A 128 11.52 16.57 12.85
C ASP A 128 11.87 16.94 11.39
N VAL A 129 10.97 16.62 10.45
CA VAL A 129 11.09 16.97 9.03
C VAL A 129 11.17 18.50 8.79
N ALA A 130 10.66 19.31 9.71
CA ALA A 130 10.77 20.77 9.63
C ALA A 130 12.23 21.24 9.63
N GLU A 131 13.15 20.52 10.29
CA GLU A 131 14.58 20.81 10.19
C GLU A 131 15.10 20.61 8.76
N LEU A 132 14.68 19.54 8.06
CA LEU A 132 15.05 19.31 6.67
C LEU A 132 14.47 20.39 5.77
N TRP A 133 13.21 20.77 6.01
CA TRP A 133 12.53 21.81 5.24
C TRP A 133 13.25 23.17 5.31
N ARG A 134 13.79 23.54 6.48
CA ARG A 134 14.56 24.78 6.68
C ARG A 134 15.85 24.85 5.85
N HIS A 135 16.37 23.74 5.31
CA HIS A 135 17.52 23.80 4.39
C HIS A 135 17.21 24.57 3.11
N PHE A 136 15.93 24.68 2.69
CA PHE A 136 15.57 25.54 1.56
C PHE A 136 15.91 27.02 1.77
N ASP A 137 15.98 27.49 3.01
CA ASP A 137 16.29 28.88 3.33
C ASP A 137 17.79 29.18 3.15
N GLN A 138 18.61 28.12 3.04
CA GLN A 138 20.04 28.20 2.78
C GLN A 138 20.37 28.09 1.28
N PHE A 139 19.37 27.89 0.41
CA PHE A 139 19.60 27.81 -1.02
C PHE A 139 20.05 29.16 -1.58
N GLY A 140 21.24 29.18 -2.18
CA GLY A 140 21.75 30.28 -2.98
C GLY A 140 20.82 30.61 -4.16
N LYS A 141 21.05 31.76 -4.81
CA LYS A 141 20.15 32.32 -5.84
C LYS A 141 19.78 31.37 -6.97
N TYR A 142 20.72 30.54 -7.43
CA TYR A 142 20.52 29.63 -8.56
C TYR A 142 20.23 28.18 -8.15
N GLN A 143 20.39 27.86 -6.87
CA GLN A 143 20.16 26.50 -6.38
C GLN A 143 18.68 26.15 -6.45
N PHE A 144 18.37 25.00 -7.03
CA PHE A 144 17.01 24.46 -7.05
C PHE A 144 16.95 22.96 -6.79
N LEU A 145 18.11 22.30 -6.70
CA LEU A 145 18.26 20.89 -6.42
C LEU A 145 19.16 20.72 -5.19
N GLY A 146 18.77 19.88 -4.24
CA GLY A 146 19.65 19.49 -3.13
C GLY A 146 19.58 17.99 -2.85
N MET A 147 20.72 17.39 -2.52
CA MET A 147 20.84 15.94 -2.24
C MET A 147 21.96 15.71 -1.22
N ALA A 148 21.94 14.56 -0.55
CA ALA A 148 23.01 14.15 0.35
C ALA A 148 24.05 13.28 -0.37
N ILE A 149 25.28 13.30 0.13
CA ILE A 149 26.40 12.54 -0.45
C ILE A 149 26.11 11.03 -0.49
N GLU A 150 26.53 10.36 -1.56
CA GLU A 150 26.56 8.90 -1.67
C GLU A 150 27.66 8.35 -0.75
N GLN A 151 27.33 7.35 0.06
CA GLN A 151 28.20 6.78 1.11
C GLN A 151 28.85 5.47 0.66
N ALA A 152 28.90 5.26 -0.65
CA ALA A 152 29.60 4.19 -1.31
C ALA A 152 30.53 4.76 -2.38
N THR A 153 31.56 3.98 -2.75
CA THR A 153 32.39 4.36 -3.89
C THR A 153 31.53 4.40 -5.14
N MET A 154 31.62 5.51 -5.88
CA MET A 154 30.86 5.68 -7.11
C MET A 154 31.18 4.58 -8.10
N PRO A 155 30.17 3.81 -8.59
CA PRO A 155 30.41 2.71 -9.51
C PRO A 155 30.69 3.18 -10.94
N PHE A 156 30.86 4.50 -11.18
CA PHE A 156 31.01 5.08 -12.50
C PHE A 156 32.05 6.21 -12.53
N ASP A 157 32.73 6.33 -13.66
CA ASP A 157 33.84 7.25 -13.87
C ASP A 157 33.38 8.47 -14.68
N PHE A 158 33.31 9.63 -14.03
CA PHE A 158 32.89 10.89 -14.65
C PHE A 158 33.81 11.39 -15.77
N THR A 159 35.07 10.96 -15.82
CA THR A 159 36.00 11.33 -16.92
C THR A 159 35.49 10.82 -18.26
N ARG A 160 34.77 9.70 -18.25
CA ARG A 160 34.15 9.12 -19.44
C ARG A 160 32.95 9.93 -19.93
N PHE A 161 32.45 10.91 -19.18
CA PHE A 161 31.43 11.87 -19.61
C PHE A 161 32.01 13.22 -20.04
N GLY A 162 33.34 13.35 -20.04
CA GLY A 162 34.04 14.62 -20.26
C GLY A 162 34.16 15.49 -19.00
N GLY A 163 33.84 14.94 -17.82
CA GLY A 163 34.01 15.61 -16.52
C GLY A 163 35.37 15.33 -15.87
N GLU A 164 35.57 15.89 -14.67
CA GLU A 164 36.75 15.59 -13.85
C GLU A 164 36.61 14.25 -13.13
N LYS A 165 37.74 13.62 -12.79
CA LYS A 165 37.74 12.40 -11.96
C LYS A 165 37.25 12.74 -10.56
N ARG A 166 36.05 12.26 -10.20
CA ARG A 166 35.53 12.32 -8.82
C ARG A 166 35.25 10.92 -8.30
N SER A 167 35.59 10.70 -7.03
CA SER A 167 35.35 9.46 -6.30
C SER A 167 34.03 9.42 -5.54
N PHE A 168 33.30 10.54 -5.50
CA PHE A 168 32.05 10.70 -4.76
C PHE A 168 30.94 11.25 -5.66
N GLY A 169 29.69 11.08 -5.20
CA GLY A 169 28.49 11.65 -5.79
C GLY A 169 27.42 11.86 -4.74
N TYR A 170 26.17 11.93 -5.17
CA TYR A 170 25.01 12.19 -4.36
C TYR A 170 23.94 11.12 -4.58
N ASN A 171 23.25 10.76 -3.51
CA ASN A 171 22.26 9.71 -3.50
C ASN A 171 20.84 10.29 -3.68
N ALA A 172 20.04 9.70 -4.57
CA ALA A 172 18.71 10.19 -4.94
C ALA A 172 17.58 9.72 -4.01
N GLY A 173 17.92 9.10 -2.88
CA GLY A 173 16.96 8.71 -1.83
C GLY A 173 16.28 9.90 -1.15
N ILE A 174 16.96 11.04 -1.12
CA ILE A 174 16.42 12.33 -0.69
C ILE A 174 16.83 13.40 -1.69
N MET A 175 15.84 14.10 -2.22
CA MET A 175 16.04 15.25 -3.09
C MET A 175 15.18 16.43 -2.65
N MET A 176 15.77 17.61 -2.59
CA MET A 176 15.08 18.87 -2.35
C MET A 176 14.90 19.60 -3.66
N TRP A 177 13.67 19.93 -4.02
CA TRP A 177 13.36 20.64 -5.26
C TRP A 177 12.71 22.00 -4.98
N TYR A 178 13.38 23.08 -5.39
CA TYR A 178 12.82 24.43 -5.38
C TYR A 178 12.10 24.70 -6.71
N MET A 179 10.90 24.15 -6.81
CA MET A 179 10.10 24.12 -8.04
C MET A 179 9.75 25.49 -8.63
N GLN A 180 9.61 26.55 -7.83
CA GLN A 180 9.33 27.88 -8.38
C GLN A 180 10.45 28.43 -9.29
N ARG A 181 11.66 27.88 -9.18
CA ARG A 181 12.83 28.27 -10.00
C ARG A 181 12.94 27.45 -11.28
N LEU A 182 12.12 26.41 -11.44
CA LEU A 182 12.27 25.40 -12.48
C LEU A 182 10.94 25.11 -13.20
N THR A 183 11.05 24.76 -14.48
CA THR A 183 9.94 24.19 -15.26
C THR A 183 10.48 22.94 -15.96
N GLN A 184 9.62 22.04 -16.44
CA GLN A 184 10.09 20.85 -17.15
C GLN A 184 10.96 21.25 -18.35
N THR A 185 10.56 22.25 -19.14
CA THR A 185 11.34 22.72 -20.30
C THR A 185 12.72 23.25 -19.91
N LYS A 186 12.82 24.02 -18.81
CA LYS A 186 14.12 24.50 -18.30
C LYS A 186 14.97 23.35 -17.79
N TRP A 187 14.37 22.37 -17.12
CA TRP A 187 15.07 21.19 -16.64
C TRP A 187 15.58 20.35 -17.81
N ASP A 188 14.76 20.08 -18.80
CA ASP A 188 15.11 19.36 -20.03
C ASP A 188 16.30 19.99 -20.76
N ALA A 189 16.32 21.32 -20.84
CA ALA A 189 17.45 22.07 -21.42
C ALA A 189 18.78 21.88 -20.64
N ILE A 190 18.73 21.45 -19.38
CA ILE A 190 19.91 21.18 -18.55
C ILE A 190 20.32 19.70 -18.65
N TRP A 191 19.40 18.76 -18.40
CA TRP A 191 19.78 17.35 -18.28
C TRP A 191 19.91 16.61 -19.62
N GLN A 192 19.15 16.98 -20.66
CA GLN A 192 19.19 16.28 -21.95
C GLN A 192 20.53 16.41 -22.68
N PRO A 193 21.20 17.59 -22.69
CA PRO A 193 22.55 17.69 -23.24
C PRO A 193 23.56 16.77 -22.53
N THR A 194 23.49 16.67 -21.20
CA THR A 194 24.32 15.76 -20.41
C THR A 194 24.00 14.30 -20.73
N LEU A 195 22.73 13.93 -20.87
CA LEU A 195 22.34 12.58 -21.32
C LEU A 195 22.92 12.26 -22.71
N LYS A 196 22.83 13.19 -23.66
CA LYS A 196 23.35 12.96 -25.01
C LYS A 196 24.85 12.68 -25.00
N ARG A 197 25.63 13.39 -24.17
CA ARG A 197 27.07 13.11 -23.96
C ARG A 197 27.28 11.76 -23.29
N ALA A 198 26.52 11.46 -22.24
CA ALA A 198 26.56 10.19 -21.53
C ALA A 198 26.34 8.98 -22.44
N MET A 199 25.29 9.03 -23.26
CA MET A 199 24.93 7.94 -24.18
C MET A 199 25.91 7.78 -25.35
N ALA A 200 26.77 8.76 -25.62
CA ALA A 200 27.84 8.62 -26.60
C ALA A 200 28.98 7.72 -26.10
N VAL A 201 29.09 7.51 -24.78
CA VAL A 201 30.18 6.74 -24.17
C VAL A 201 29.69 5.47 -23.46
N TYR A 202 28.45 5.46 -23.00
CA TYR A 202 27.85 4.34 -22.28
C TYR A 202 26.57 3.85 -22.94
N THR A 203 26.48 2.53 -23.11
CA THR A 203 25.25 1.86 -23.55
C THR A 203 24.21 1.73 -22.43
N TRP A 204 24.64 1.82 -21.16
CA TRP A 204 23.82 1.69 -19.95
C TRP A 204 24.35 2.59 -18.82
N LEU A 205 23.45 3.21 -18.05
CA LEU A 205 23.78 3.97 -16.83
C LEU A 205 23.71 3.06 -15.59
N PRO A 206 24.77 2.94 -14.75
CA PRO A 206 24.81 1.98 -13.65
C PRO A 206 23.76 2.19 -12.55
N ALA A 207 23.44 3.44 -12.22
CA ALA A 207 22.46 3.82 -11.18
C ALA A 207 21.35 4.73 -11.76
N ALA A 208 20.84 4.38 -12.95
CA ALA A 208 19.72 5.06 -13.61
C ALA A 208 19.82 6.59 -13.60
N GLU A 209 18.81 7.28 -13.05
CA GLU A 209 18.73 8.73 -12.95
C GLU A 209 19.78 9.31 -12.01
N GLN A 210 20.18 8.60 -10.95
CA GLN A 210 21.20 9.09 -10.02
C GLN A 210 22.53 9.30 -10.75
N THR A 211 22.91 8.40 -11.65
CA THR A 211 24.10 8.59 -12.50
C THR A 211 24.01 9.88 -13.32
N LEU A 212 22.87 10.10 -13.97
CA LEU A 212 22.66 11.26 -14.82
C LEU A 212 22.59 12.58 -14.02
N ILE A 213 21.87 12.60 -12.90
CA ILE A 213 21.75 13.78 -12.04
C ILE A 213 23.12 14.18 -11.48
N ASN A 214 23.93 13.22 -11.07
CA ASN A 214 25.29 13.54 -10.64
C ASN A 214 26.11 14.18 -11.77
N ALA A 215 26.05 13.65 -13.00
CA ALA A 215 26.74 14.27 -14.14
C ALA A 215 26.23 15.70 -14.40
N VAL A 216 24.92 15.93 -14.27
CA VAL A 216 24.32 17.27 -14.38
C VAL A 216 24.84 18.23 -13.31
N ILE A 217 24.98 17.76 -12.06
CA ILE A 217 25.55 18.55 -10.95
C ILE A 217 27.00 18.93 -11.23
N LEU A 218 27.79 18.04 -11.83
CA LEU A 218 29.17 18.35 -12.22
C LEU A 218 29.25 19.44 -13.29
N ASP A 219 28.37 19.35 -14.29
CA ASP A 219 28.31 20.33 -15.38
C ASP A 219 27.78 21.69 -14.90
N ASN A 220 26.99 21.71 -13.81
CA ASN A 220 26.23 22.88 -13.37
C ASN A 220 26.29 23.03 -11.83
N PRO A 221 27.45 23.23 -11.20
CA PRO A 221 27.57 23.21 -9.74
C PRO A 221 26.71 24.27 -9.03
N ASP A 222 26.42 25.40 -9.68
CA ASP A 222 25.64 26.50 -9.12
C ASP A 222 24.16 26.17 -8.86
N ILE A 223 23.62 25.10 -9.46
CA ILE A 223 22.22 24.68 -9.27
C ILE A 223 22.02 23.82 -8.03
N PHE A 224 23.11 23.37 -7.41
CA PHE A 224 23.11 22.28 -6.45
C PHE A 224 23.44 22.72 -5.02
N TYR A 225 22.69 22.21 -4.06
CA TYR A 225 22.91 22.35 -2.62
C TYR A 225 23.24 21.00 -1.98
N ALA A 226 24.42 20.87 -1.38
CA ALA A 226 24.84 19.64 -0.71
C ALA A 226 24.24 19.55 0.70
N LEU A 227 23.40 18.53 0.94
CA LEU A 227 22.90 18.22 2.28
C LEU A 227 23.96 17.49 3.11
N PRO A 228 23.99 17.72 4.45
CA PRO A 228 24.74 16.87 5.36
C PRO A 228 24.38 15.38 5.20
N CYS A 229 25.38 14.50 5.28
CA CYS A 229 25.19 13.05 5.08
C CYS A 229 24.18 12.42 6.07
N THR A 230 24.00 13.01 7.26
CA THR A 230 23.07 12.51 8.28
C THR A 230 21.59 12.63 7.90
N TRP A 231 21.28 13.45 6.89
CA TRP A 231 19.97 13.48 6.25
C TRP A 231 19.74 12.35 5.24
N ASN A 232 20.72 11.47 5.03
CA ASN A 232 20.59 10.29 4.19
C ASN A 232 21.58 9.19 4.64
N LEU A 233 21.45 8.67 5.86
CA LEU A 233 22.33 7.60 6.34
C LEU A 233 21.97 6.29 5.61
N GLN A 234 22.88 5.83 4.75
CA GLN A 234 22.64 4.78 3.75
C GLN A 234 23.02 3.39 4.27
N MET A 235 22.42 2.35 3.69
CA MET A 235 22.60 0.94 4.05
C MET A 235 23.06 0.08 2.88
N TYR A 236 23.38 0.69 1.74
CA TYR A 236 23.83 0.00 0.55
C TYR A 236 25.05 -0.87 0.85
N GLU A 237 25.04 -2.11 0.34
CA GLU A 237 26.00 -3.15 0.74
C GLU A 237 27.46 -2.80 0.44
N ALA A 238 27.71 -1.92 -0.53
CA ALA A 238 29.05 -1.44 -0.89
C ALA A 238 29.43 -0.11 -0.21
N GLY A 239 28.62 0.37 0.72
CA GLY A 239 28.89 1.59 1.47
C GLY A 239 29.96 1.40 2.55
N HIS A 240 30.54 2.52 3.00
CA HIS A 240 31.50 2.56 4.09
C HIS A 240 30.95 3.41 5.23
N SER A 241 30.98 2.89 6.45
CA SER A 241 30.44 3.59 7.62
C SER A 241 31.12 4.94 7.85
N GLU A 242 32.39 5.06 7.51
CA GLU A 242 33.23 6.25 7.66
C GLU A 242 32.88 7.38 6.69
N ASP A 243 32.15 7.10 5.61
CA ASP A 243 31.71 8.12 4.64
C ASP A 243 30.63 9.04 5.23
N CYS A 244 30.02 8.67 6.37
CA CYS A 244 29.18 9.54 7.17
C CYS A 244 29.41 9.37 8.68
N LEU A 245 30.13 10.31 9.29
CA LEU A 245 30.41 10.27 10.73
C LEU A 245 29.17 10.66 11.54
N THR A 246 28.76 9.76 12.44
CA THR A 246 27.61 9.94 13.33
C THR A 246 27.88 9.33 14.70
N THR A 247 27.01 9.58 15.66
CA THR A 247 27.05 8.93 16.98
C THR A 247 26.90 7.40 16.92
N TRP A 248 26.54 6.84 15.75
CA TRP A 248 26.48 5.39 15.57
C TRP A 248 27.85 4.76 15.36
N ASN A 249 28.80 5.44 14.72
CA ASN A 249 30.12 4.91 14.37
C ASN A 249 31.27 5.67 15.03
N ARG A 250 30.98 6.76 15.75
CA ARG A 250 31.93 7.53 16.56
C ARG A 250 31.35 7.81 17.95
N PRO A 251 32.20 7.89 19.00
CA PRO A 251 31.76 8.37 20.31
C PRO A 251 31.13 9.76 20.20
N PRO A 252 30.10 10.07 21.01
CA PRO A 252 29.54 11.42 21.08
C PRO A 252 30.62 12.45 21.46
N GLY A 253 30.64 13.59 20.79
CA GLY A 253 31.58 14.69 21.00
C GLY A 253 31.25 15.90 20.14
N ASP A 254 32.00 17.00 20.28
CA ASP A 254 31.78 18.22 19.50
C ASP A 254 31.87 17.91 17.99
N ASN A 255 30.80 18.21 17.25
CA ASN A 255 30.63 18.00 15.82
C ASN A 255 30.33 16.55 15.34
N ILE A 256 29.95 15.62 16.21
CA ILE A 256 29.43 14.31 15.79
C ILE A 256 27.90 14.29 15.92
N PRO A 257 27.15 14.49 14.81
CA PRO A 257 25.69 14.53 14.84
C PRO A 257 25.04 13.14 14.99
N GLU A 258 23.85 13.11 15.56
CA GLU A 258 22.94 11.97 15.46
C GLU A 258 22.47 11.79 13.99
N PRO A 259 22.23 10.55 13.52
CA PRO A 259 21.53 10.33 12.27
C PRO A 259 20.14 10.97 12.29
N LYS A 260 19.78 11.70 11.22
CA LYS A 260 18.51 12.44 11.14
C LYS A 260 17.47 11.74 10.27
N LEU A 261 17.92 11.04 9.23
CA LEU A 261 17.07 10.28 8.32
C LEU A 261 17.84 9.05 7.83
N LEU A 262 17.28 7.88 8.10
CA LEU A 262 17.84 6.59 7.69
C LEU A 262 17.27 6.22 6.32
N HIS A 263 18.08 5.63 5.45
CA HIS A 263 17.66 5.19 4.12
C HIS A 263 18.05 3.74 3.90
N ALA A 264 17.05 2.86 3.77
CA ALA A 264 17.26 1.43 3.58
C ALA A 264 17.49 1.06 2.11
N ASP A 265 18.35 1.81 1.42
CA ASP A 265 18.64 1.75 -0.03
C ASP A 265 19.25 0.43 -0.53
N ARG A 266 19.75 -0.39 0.38
CA ARG A 266 20.22 -1.76 0.12
C ARG A 266 19.32 -2.59 -0.78
N VAL A 267 19.93 -3.51 -1.53
CA VAL A 267 19.22 -4.32 -2.53
C VAL A 267 18.24 -5.28 -1.86
N ASN A 268 18.69 -6.02 -0.84
CA ASN A 268 17.82 -6.90 -0.06
C ASN A 268 17.28 -6.14 1.16
N LYS A 269 16.01 -5.73 1.13
CA LYS A 269 15.40 -4.95 2.21
C LYS A 269 15.24 -5.71 3.54
N LEU A 270 15.55 -7.02 3.60
CA LEU A 270 15.39 -7.90 4.76
C LEU A 270 14.04 -7.70 5.46
N GLU A 271 12.95 -7.73 4.69
CA GLU A 271 11.59 -7.46 5.21
C GLU A 271 11.15 -8.46 6.29
N THR A 272 11.70 -9.68 6.30
CA THR A 272 11.36 -10.74 7.26
C THR A 272 12.19 -10.71 8.55
N TYR A 273 13.20 -9.82 8.64
CA TYR A 273 14.08 -9.73 9.79
C TYR A 273 13.47 -8.83 10.87
N PHE A 274 13.46 -9.30 12.12
CA PHE A 274 12.82 -8.59 13.23
C PHE A 274 13.57 -8.81 14.55
N TRP A 275 13.89 -7.72 15.24
CA TRP A 275 14.38 -7.71 16.61
C TRP A 275 14.18 -6.32 17.21
N LEU A 276 14.06 -6.21 18.53
CA LEU A 276 13.79 -4.94 19.21
C LEU A 276 15.04 -4.31 19.81
N GLU A 277 16.04 -5.14 20.13
CA GLU A 277 17.25 -4.69 20.80
C GLU A 277 18.21 -4.05 19.81
N GLU A 278 18.62 -2.82 20.12
CA GLU A 278 19.65 -2.11 19.38
C GLU A 278 21.03 -2.39 20.00
N SER A 279 22.05 -2.58 19.15
CA SER A 279 23.43 -2.70 19.63
C SER A 279 23.91 -1.40 20.26
N LYS A 280 24.51 -1.49 21.45
CA LYS A 280 25.17 -0.35 22.13
C LYS A 280 26.60 -0.11 21.63
N GLU A 281 27.18 -1.04 20.90
CA GLU A 281 28.54 -0.93 20.37
C GLU A 281 28.58 -0.07 19.11
N LEU A 282 29.59 0.78 18.97
CA LEU A 282 29.81 1.57 17.76
C LEU A 282 29.83 0.68 16.50
N ALA A 283 29.07 1.07 15.49
CA ALA A 283 29.01 0.41 14.20
C ALA A 283 30.37 0.50 13.50
N LYS A 284 30.89 -0.66 13.08
CA LYS A 284 32.21 -0.75 12.41
C LYS A 284 32.10 -0.83 10.89
N ASN A 285 30.89 -1.06 10.38
CA ASN A 285 30.60 -1.22 8.96
C ASN A 285 29.08 -1.06 8.73
N VAL A 286 28.67 -1.11 7.46
CA VAL A 286 27.25 -0.98 7.06
C VAL A 286 26.37 -2.12 7.58
N VAL A 287 26.92 -3.31 7.87
CA VAL A 287 26.13 -4.41 8.45
C VAL A 287 25.68 -4.05 9.87
N ASP A 288 26.53 -3.41 10.67
CA ASP A 288 26.16 -2.96 12.02
C ASP A 288 25.13 -1.82 11.97
N ILE A 289 25.28 -0.87 11.03
CA ILE A 289 24.28 0.20 10.77
C ILE A 289 22.93 -0.44 10.40
N THR A 290 22.94 -1.40 9.47
CA THR A 290 21.76 -2.16 9.04
C THR A 290 21.11 -2.88 10.21
N LYS A 291 21.90 -3.45 11.13
CA LYS A 291 21.34 -4.13 12.30
C LYS A 291 20.60 -3.19 13.24
N ARG A 292 21.17 -2.00 13.48
CA ARG A 292 20.50 -0.94 14.26
C ARG A 292 19.23 -0.45 13.57
N TYR A 293 19.26 -0.25 12.25
CA TYR A 293 18.06 0.08 11.48
C TYR A 293 16.95 -0.95 11.65
N ILE A 294 17.25 -2.24 11.55
CA ILE A 294 16.21 -3.27 11.71
C ILE A 294 15.60 -3.22 13.12
N ALA A 295 16.40 -2.92 14.16
CA ALA A 295 15.87 -2.70 15.51
C ALA A 295 14.89 -1.51 15.57
N ILE A 296 15.26 -0.39 14.94
CA ILE A 296 14.42 0.82 14.84
C ILE A 296 13.14 0.55 14.04
N ARG A 297 13.26 -0.05 12.86
CA ARG A 297 12.14 -0.44 12.00
C ARG A 297 11.17 -1.37 12.73
N SER A 298 11.69 -2.36 13.46
CA SER A 298 10.88 -3.31 14.22
C SER A 298 10.06 -2.61 15.31
N ARG A 299 10.63 -1.61 16.00
CA ARG A 299 9.89 -0.78 16.96
C ARG A 299 8.74 -0.02 16.29
N TYR A 300 8.95 0.53 15.10
CA TYR A 300 7.87 1.16 14.33
C TYR A 300 6.82 0.16 13.83
N HIS A 301 7.21 -1.08 13.50
CA HIS A 301 6.23 -2.12 13.19
C HIS A 301 5.33 -2.43 14.40
N MET A 302 5.86 -2.51 15.62
CA MET A 302 5.03 -2.75 16.81
C MET A 302 4.15 -1.58 17.23
N GLN A 303 4.52 -0.37 16.85
CA GLN A 303 3.83 0.83 17.31
C GLN A 303 2.37 0.86 16.82
N ASN A 304 1.41 0.99 17.75
CA ASN A 304 0.00 1.03 17.42
C ASN A 304 -0.35 2.31 16.64
N GLY A 305 -0.66 2.18 15.35
CA GLY A 305 -0.95 3.36 14.53
C GLY A 305 -2.26 4.10 14.88
N TYR A 306 -3.15 3.53 15.70
CA TYR A 306 -4.34 4.26 16.18
C TYR A 306 -3.98 5.42 17.11
N GLN A 307 -2.80 5.41 17.73
CA GLN A 307 -2.36 6.49 18.62
C GLN A 307 -2.20 7.84 17.90
N PHE A 308 -2.03 7.83 16.57
CA PHE A 308 -1.88 9.05 15.76
C PHE A 308 -3.24 9.67 15.36
N ARG A 309 -4.36 9.05 15.75
CA ARG A 309 -5.71 9.58 15.54
C ARG A 309 -6.12 10.50 16.68
N HIS A 310 -5.79 11.78 16.55
CA HIS A 310 -6.12 12.79 17.54
C HIS A 310 -7.55 13.32 17.38
N ARG A 311 -8.24 13.58 18.49
CA ARG A 311 -9.57 14.21 18.49
C ARG A 311 -9.46 15.75 18.56
N PRO A 312 -10.36 16.51 17.93
CA PRO A 312 -11.43 16.04 17.04
C PRO A 312 -10.85 15.49 15.73
N ILE A 313 -11.41 14.40 15.20
CA ILE A 313 -10.96 13.82 13.93
C ILE A 313 -11.60 14.62 12.80
N GLU A 314 -10.78 15.37 12.06
CA GLU A 314 -11.24 16.20 10.95
C GLU A 314 -11.38 15.40 9.65
N ALA A 315 -10.57 14.36 9.50
CA ALA A 315 -10.60 13.50 8.31
C ALA A 315 -11.93 12.73 8.21
N PRO A 316 -12.53 12.65 7.00
CA PRO A 316 -13.79 11.96 6.78
C PRO A 316 -13.66 10.48 7.14
N VAL A 317 -14.80 9.85 7.46
CA VAL A 317 -14.84 8.39 7.68
C VAL A 317 -14.64 7.69 6.33
N PHE A 318 -13.83 6.63 6.32
CA PHE A 318 -13.62 5.83 5.11
C PHE A 318 -14.92 5.11 4.73
N ASP A 319 -15.30 5.18 3.46
CA ASP A 319 -16.54 4.58 2.94
C ASP A 319 -16.21 3.56 1.83
N PHE A 320 -16.54 2.29 2.07
CA PHE A 320 -16.28 1.22 1.11
C PHE A 320 -16.99 1.43 -0.23
N ARG A 321 -18.11 2.17 -0.28
CA ARG A 321 -18.85 2.44 -1.52
C ARG A 321 -18.01 3.20 -2.54
N GLY A 322 -17.14 4.11 -2.07
CA GLY A 322 -16.26 4.89 -2.94
C GLY A 322 -15.20 4.04 -3.64
N VAL A 323 -14.69 3.01 -2.96
CA VAL A 323 -13.72 2.07 -3.56
C VAL A 323 -14.46 1.02 -4.40
N MET A 324 -15.56 0.46 -3.90
CA MET A 324 -16.36 -0.53 -4.59
C MET A 324 -16.85 -0.03 -5.96
N SER A 325 -17.36 1.20 -6.04
CA SER A 325 -17.83 1.77 -7.31
C SER A 325 -16.72 1.96 -8.35
N ARG A 326 -15.46 2.18 -7.92
CA ARG A 326 -14.31 2.35 -8.80
C ARG A 326 -13.68 1.03 -9.25
N LEU A 327 -13.64 0.01 -8.38
CA LEU A 327 -13.07 -1.31 -8.69
C LEU A 327 -14.09 -2.26 -9.34
N HIS A 328 -15.34 -2.19 -8.91
CA HIS A 328 -16.42 -3.09 -9.33
C HIS A 328 -17.69 -2.28 -9.69
N PRO A 329 -17.69 -1.58 -10.83
CA PRO A 329 -18.82 -0.75 -11.24
C PRO A 329 -20.09 -1.58 -11.48
N HIS A 330 -21.25 -0.91 -11.44
CA HIS A 330 -22.59 -1.49 -11.68
C HIS A 330 -23.16 -2.41 -10.59
N GLY A 331 -22.46 -2.55 -9.47
CA GLY A 331 -22.98 -3.20 -8.27
C GLY A 331 -24.09 -2.41 -7.58
N GLN A 332 -24.96 -3.11 -6.85
CA GLN A 332 -25.96 -2.49 -5.97
C GLN A 332 -25.74 -2.98 -4.56
N VAL A 333 -25.68 -2.06 -3.59
CA VAL A 333 -25.51 -2.40 -2.18
C VAL A 333 -26.84 -2.79 -1.52
N VAL A 334 -26.77 -3.51 -0.40
CA VAL A 334 -27.92 -3.87 0.43
C VAL A 334 -28.67 -2.59 0.85
N SER A 335 -30.00 -2.62 0.80
CA SER A 335 -30.87 -1.54 1.27
C SER A 335 -32.04 -2.09 2.08
N ALA A 336 -32.60 -1.27 2.95
CA ALA A 336 -33.77 -1.66 3.76
C ALA A 336 -34.94 -2.11 2.87
N THR A 337 -35.20 -1.41 1.76
CA THR A 337 -36.22 -1.79 0.77
C THR A 337 -36.01 -3.22 0.25
N LYS A 338 -34.78 -3.59 -0.15
CA LYS A 338 -34.51 -4.95 -0.65
C LYS A 338 -34.67 -6.01 0.44
N LEU A 339 -34.20 -5.72 1.66
CA LEU A 339 -34.39 -6.61 2.80
C LEU A 339 -35.89 -6.81 3.11
N CYS A 340 -36.68 -5.73 3.12
CA CYS A 340 -38.12 -5.79 3.29
C CYS A 340 -38.82 -6.60 2.21
N GLN A 341 -38.46 -6.36 0.95
CA GLN A 341 -39.04 -7.07 -0.17
C GLN A 341 -38.75 -8.57 -0.07
N SER A 342 -37.63 -9.01 0.49
CA SER A 342 -37.30 -10.44 0.60
C SER A 342 -38.35 -11.27 1.37
N ARG A 343 -39.11 -10.66 2.31
CA ARG A 343 -40.08 -11.31 3.21
C ARG A 343 -39.49 -12.34 4.19
N TRP A 344 -38.17 -12.35 4.40
CA TRP A 344 -37.56 -13.12 5.48
C TRP A 344 -37.78 -12.42 6.83
N GLN A 345 -38.35 -13.13 7.81
CA GLN A 345 -38.73 -12.56 9.10
C GLN A 345 -37.50 -12.09 9.90
N VAL A 346 -36.34 -12.73 9.71
CA VAL A 346 -35.05 -12.34 10.29
C VAL A 346 -34.67 -10.91 9.96
N PHE A 347 -35.15 -10.34 8.84
CA PHE A 347 -34.87 -8.96 8.46
C PHE A 347 -35.86 -7.92 8.99
N THR A 348 -36.89 -8.34 9.73
CA THR A 348 -37.87 -7.43 10.34
C THR A 348 -37.22 -6.27 11.14
N PRO A 349 -36.16 -6.48 11.95
CA PRO A 349 -35.51 -5.39 12.69
C PRO A 349 -34.89 -4.28 11.82
N TRP A 350 -34.51 -4.63 10.59
CA TRP A 350 -33.89 -3.72 9.60
C TRP A 350 -34.84 -3.36 8.46
N CYS A 351 -36.10 -3.83 8.52
CA CYS A 351 -37.11 -3.55 7.52
C CYS A 351 -37.83 -2.23 7.82
N ASP A 352 -37.14 -1.14 7.53
CA ASP A 352 -37.68 0.22 7.60
C ASP A 352 -37.15 1.00 6.39
N GLU A 353 -38.03 1.28 5.43
CA GLU A 353 -37.66 1.91 4.16
C GLU A 353 -37.09 3.34 4.32
N SER A 354 -37.27 3.96 5.50
CA SER A 354 -36.65 5.25 5.82
C SER A 354 -35.19 5.15 6.26
N LYS A 355 -34.71 3.94 6.59
CA LYS A 355 -33.32 3.72 7.04
C LYS A 355 -32.34 3.71 5.89
N HIS A 356 -31.27 4.47 6.06
CA HIS A 356 -30.08 4.42 5.21
C HIS A 356 -28.98 3.63 5.90
N PHE A 357 -28.56 2.53 5.29
CA PHE A 357 -27.47 1.73 5.81
C PHE A 357 -26.11 2.37 5.58
N LEU A 358 -25.23 2.16 6.56
CA LEU A 358 -23.85 2.62 6.53
C LEU A 358 -22.93 1.52 6.02
N PHE A 359 -21.87 1.92 5.30
CA PHE A 359 -20.82 1.04 4.77
C PHE A 359 -19.44 1.60 5.11
N THR A 360 -19.37 2.27 6.24
CA THR A 360 -18.22 3.04 6.68
C THR A 360 -17.29 2.20 7.55
N LEU A 361 -16.02 2.58 7.59
CA LEU A 361 -14.97 1.85 8.28
C LEU A 361 -14.28 2.74 9.31
N ASP A 362 -14.31 2.31 10.57
CA ASP A 362 -13.54 2.93 11.64
C ASP A 362 -12.18 2.25 11.85
N HIS A 363 -12.01 0.99 11.44
CA HIS A 363 -10.70 0.33 11.50
C HIS A 363 -9.69 0.98 10.55
N ARG A 364 -8.40 0.91 10.91
CA ARG A 364 -7.32 1.08 9.94
C ARG A 364 -7.23 -0.19 9.10
N ILE A 365 -6.95 -0.03 7.81
CA ILE A 365 -6.68 -1.16 6.91
C ILE A 365 -5.36 -0.99 6.17
N HIS A 366 -4.80 -2.12 5.74
CA HIS A 366 -3.72 -2.17 4.76
C HIS A 366 -4.12 -3.14 3.65
N PRO A 367 -4.75 -2.64 2.57
CA PRO A 367 -5.11 -3.48 1.44
C PRO A 367 -3.87 -4.04 0.75
N LEU A 368 -3.89 -5.31 0.32
CA LEU A 368 -2.79 -5.93 -0.42
C LEU A 368 -1.44 -5.80 0.30
N TYR A 369 -1.46 -5.94 1.63
CA TYR A 369 -0.28 -6.00 2.48
C TYR A 369 0.72 -7.05 1.98
N VAL A 370 0.23 -8.18 1.46
CA VAL A 370 1.03 -9.13 0.66
C VAL A 370 0.30 -9.44 -0.64
N SER A 371 1.00 -9.30 -1.76
CA SER A 371 0.57 -9.73 -3.10
C SER A 371 1.78 -9.81 -4.01
N GLN A 372 1.90 -10.88 -4.81
CA GLN A 372 2.96 -11.00 -5.82
C GLN A 372 2.60 -10.29 -7.14
N ASP A 373 1.31 -10.08 -7.40
CA ASP A 373 0.82 -9.47 -8.64
C ASP A 373 -0.31 -8.48 -8.31
N HIS A 374 0.07 -7.29 -7.84
CA HIS A 374 -0.88 -6.26 -7.43
C HIS A 374 -1.66 -5.67 -8.61
N GLY A 375 -1.12 -5.74 -9.83
CA GLY A 375 -1.76 -5.25 -11.04
C GLY A 375 -3.10 -5.92 -11.34
N LYS A 376 -3.26 -7.18 -10.92
CA LYS A 376 -4.51 -7.95 -11.05
C LYS A 376 -5.71 -7.30 -10.35
N LEU A 377 -5.48 -6.47 -9.32
CA LEU A 377 -6.53 -5.77 -8.58
C LEU A 377 -7.46 -4.98 -9.51
N VAL A 378 -6.93 -4.40 -10.58
CA VAL A 378 -7.67 -3.49 -11.47
C VAL A 378 -8.08 -4.14 -12.80
N GLU A 379 -7.80 -5.43 -13.00
CA GLU A 379 -8.15 -6.15 -14.23
C GLU A 379 -9.64 -6.54 -14.29
N ASN A 380 -10.26 -6.77 -13.14
CA ASN A 380 -11.66 -7.17 -13.02
C ASN A 380 -12.00 -8.39 -13.90
N SER A 381 -11.22 -9.47 -13.72
CA SER A 381 -11.33 -10.68 -14.56
C SER A 381 -12.63 -11.47 -14.30
N ASN A 382 -13.05 -12.28 -15.25
CA ASN A 382 -14.25 -13.13 -15.15
C ASN A 382 -14.09 -14.35 -14.22
N HIS A 383 -12.93 -14.52 -13.58
CA HIS A 383 -12.70 -15.59 -12.61
C HIS A 383 -13.52 -15.38 -11.32
N VAL A 384 -13.33 -16.27 -10.35
CA VAL A 384 -13.95 -16.20 -9.02
C VAL A 384 -12.87 -16.04 -7.96
N THR A 385 -13.09 -15.09 -7.05
CA THR A 385 -12.28 -14.92 -5.84
C THR A 385 -13.00 -15.54 -4.66
N LEU A 386 -12.33 -16.42 -3.92
CA LEU A 386 -12.79 -16.82 -2.60
C LEU A 386 -12.48 -15.70 -1.61
N ALA A 387 -13.51 -15.01 -1.12
CA ALA A 387 -13.36 -13.92 -0.16
C ALA A 387 -13.57 -14.46 1.26
N VAL A 388 -12.53 -14.39 2.09
CA VAL A 388 -12.49 -15.01 3.41
C VAL A 388 -11.88 -14.07 4.45
N THR A 389 -12.17 -14.38 5.72
CA THR A 389 -11.61 -13.68 6.87
C THR A 389 -10.66 -14.62 7.60
N LEU A 390 -9.60 -14.08 8.21
CA LEU A 390 -8.60 -14.82 8.95
C LEU A 390 -8.27 -14.10 10.25
N ASP A 391 -8.51 -14.71 11.41
CA ASP A 391 -7.77 -14.32 12.61
C ASP A 391 -6.34 -14.85 12.47
N ILE A 392 -5.34 -13.97 12.61
CA ILE A 392 -3.95 -14.35 12.39
C ILE A 392 -3.49 -15.55 13.25
N ASN A 393 -4.11 -15.79 14.41
CA ASN A 393 -3.81 -16.93 15.27
C ASN A 393 -4.25 -18.27 14.65
N ASN A 394 -5.20 -18.24 13.73
CA ASN A 394 -5.73 -19.42 13.02
C ASN A 394 -5.10 -19.60 11.63
N PHE A 395 -3.87 -19.14 11.42
CA PHE A 395 -3.16 -19.21 10.13
C PHE A 395 -3.14 -20.62 9.51
N GLY A 396 -3.08 -21.68 10.34
CA GLY A 396 -3.12 -23.07 9.88
C GLY A 396 -4.41 -23.43 9.15
N GLU A 397 -5.58 -22.99 9.63
CA GLU A 397 -6.86 -23.25 8.96
C GLU A 397 -6.92 -22.58 7.58
N PHE A 398 -6.36 -21.37 7.47
CA PHE A 398 -6.29 -20.67 6.19
C PHE A 398 -5.35 -21.35 5.20
N ARG A 399 -4.17 -21.81 5.66
CA ARG A 399 -3.24 -22.58 4.81
C ARG A 399 -3.93 -23.81 4.23
N ASP A 400 -4.65 -24.56 5.05
CA ASP A 400 -5.36 -25.78 4.63
C ASP A 400 -6.52 -25.47 3.66
N LEU A 401 -7.19 -24.33 3.85
CA LEU A 401 -8.22 -23.83 2.93
C LEU A 401 -7.60 -23.41 1.58
N ALA A 402 -6.50 -22.67 1.60
CA ALA A 402 -5.81 -22.19 0.41
C ALA A 402 -5.24 -23.35 -0.43
N ALA A 403 -4.74 -24.41 0.23
CA ALA A 403 -4.28 -25.63 -0.43
C ALA A 403 -5.40 -26.36 -1.22
N LYS A 404 -6.66 -26.14 -0.86
CA LYS A 404 -7.84 -26.74 -1.52
C LYS A 404 -8.49 -25.82 -2.55
N TRP A 405 -8.08 -24.56 -2.64
CA TRP A 405 -8.60 -23.58 -3.60
C TRP A 405 -7.51 -23.00 -4.48
N ASN A 406 -7.43 -23.51 -5.71
CA ASN A 406 -6.40 -23.08 -6.66
C ASN A 406 -6.67 -21.70 -7.28
N GLY A 407 -7.90 -21.16 -7.17
CA GLY A 407 -8.30 -19.87 -7.73
C GLY A 407 -7.83 -18.66 -6.92
N PHE A 408 -8.34 -17.47 -7.25
CA PHE A 408 -8.04 -16.24 -6.52
C PHE A 408 -8.58 -16.32 -5.09
N ILE A 409 -7.82 -15.80 -4.13
CA ILE A 409 -8.26 -15.65 -2.74
C ILE A 409 -8.04 -14.18 -2.36
N SER A 410 -9.05 -13.55 -1.78
CA SER A 410 -8.88 -12.29 -1.06
C SER A 410 -9.18 -12.54 0.40
N VAL A 411 -8.17 -12.32 1.25
CA VAL A 411 -8.24 -12.62 2.67
C VAL A 411 -8.06 -11.35 3.49
N ALA A 412 -9.08 -11.01 4.28
CA ALA A 412 -8.97 -9.99 5.31
C ALA A 412 -8.45 -10.61 6.60
N VAL A 413 -7.24 -10.23 6.98
CA VAL A 413 -6.54 -10.72 8.17
C VAL A 413 -6.78 -9.75 9.32
N HIS A 414 -7.41 -10.24 10.37
CA HIS A 414 -7.56 -9.53 11.63
C HIS A 414 -6.27 -9.66 12.45
N ALA A 415 -5.55 -8.55 12.64
CA ALA A 415 -4.24 -8.54 13.29
C ALA A 415 -3.91 -7.19 13.94
N THR A 416 -3.03 -7.15 14.94
CA THR A 416 -2.36 -5.94 15.42
C THR A 416 -1.25 -5.48 14.46
N ASP A 417 -0.65 -4.29 14.67
CA ASP A 417 0.51 -3.87 13.87
C ASP A 417 1.71 -4.82 14.02
N GLU A 418 1.94 -5.35 15.23
CA GLU A 418 2.97 -6.35 15.51
C GLU A 418 2.69 -7.67 14.78
N GLU A 419 1.48 -8.19 14.94
CA GLU A 419 1.02 -9.43 14.32
C GLU A 419 1.09 -9.34 12.78
N ALA A 420 0.74 -8.19 12.19
CA ALA A 420 0.80 -7.98 10.74
C ALA A 420 2.22 -8.20 10.17
N HIS A 421 3.28 -7.84 10.90
CA HIS A 421 4.63 -8.15 10.46
C HIS A 421 4.90 -9.67 10.46
N SER A 422 4.45 -10.38 11.49
CA SER A 422 4.60 -11.84 11.57
C SER A 422 3.95 -12.60 10.41
N LEU A 423 2.89 -12.03 9.80
CA LEU A 423 2.24 -12.60 8.62
C LEU A 423 3.21 -12.79 7.46
N LEU A 424 4.14 -11.85 7.22
CA LEU A 424 5.15 -11.96 6.16
C LEU A 424 6.02 -13.21 6.36
N VAL A 425 6.50 -13.41 7.59
CA VAL A 425 7.35 -14.56 7.95
C VAL A 425 6.57 -15.87 7.81
N ARG A 426 5.29 -15.89 8.21
CA ARG A 426 4.44 -17.09 8.11
C ARG A 426 4.13 -17.47 6.66
N ILE A 427 3.96 -16.48 5.77
CA ILE A 427 3.76 -16.72 4.34
C ILE A 427 5.06 -17.22 3.71
N ASP A 428 6.19 -16.54 3.95
CA ASP A 428 7.49 -16.88 3.38
C ASP A 428 7.96 -18.30 3.75
N SER A 429 7.63 -18.75 4.96
CA SER A 429 7.92 -20.11 5.46
C SER A 429 6.91 -21.19 5.01
N SER A 430 5.75 -20.83 4.44
CA SER A 430 4.72 -21.79 4.02
C SER A 430 4.91 -22.20 2.56
N ILE A 431 5.11 -23.49 2.32
CA ILE A 431 5.29 -24.07 0.98
C ILE A 431 4.03 -23.90 0.13
N GLU A 432 2.85 -23.92 0.75
CA GLU A 432 1.55 -23.79 0.10
C GLU A 432 1.24 -22.35 -0.35
N LEU A 433 1.84 -21.36 0.32
CA LEU A 433 1.46 -19.95 0.18
C LEU A 433 2.55 -19.08 -0.47
N LYS A 434 3.84 -19.34 -0.18
CA LYS A 434 4.95 -18.43 -0.55
C LYS A 434 5.03 -18.13 -2.05
N ASP A 435 4.67 -19.09 -2.90
CA ASP A 435 4.78 -19.00 -4.36
C ASP A 435 3.43 -18.68 -5.04
N ARG A 436 2.38 -18.42 -4.28
CA ARG A 436 1.04 -18.14 -4.81
C ARG A 436 0.90 -16.66 -5.21
N SER A 437 0.73 -16.41 -6.51
CA SER A 437 0.51 -15.05 -7.04
C SER A 437 -0.93 -14.57 -7.03
N ASN A 438 -1.88 -15.44 -6.71
CA ASN A 438 -3.32 -15.19 -6.76
C ASN A 438 -3.97 -15.09 -5.38
N ILE A 439 -3.18 -14.86 -4.32
CA ILE A 439 -3.69 -14.58 -2.97
C ILE A 439 -3.40 -13.13 -2.60
N PHE A 440 -4.44 -12.44 -2.15
CA PHE A 440 -4.45 -11.02 -1.80
C PHE A 440 -4.68 -10.91 -0.30
N TYR A 441 -3.64 -10.56 0.44
CA TYR A 441 -3.70 -10.44 1.89
C TYR A 441 -3.94 -8.98 2.27
N HIS A 442 -5.02 -8.71 2.98
CA HIS A 442 -5.38 -7.38 3.48
C HIS A 442 -5.31 -7.41 5.00
N ILE A 443 -4.76 -6.39 5.65
CA ILE A 443 -4.82 -6.28 7.10
C ILE A 443 -6.01 -5.41 7.49
N VAL A 444 -6.81 -5.87 8.44
CA VAL A 444 -7.75 -5.04 9.21
C VAL A 444 -7.19 -4.97 10.62
N TYR A 445 -6.75 -3.78 11.03
CA TYR A 445 -6.01 -3.62 12.29
C TYR A 445 -6.97 -3.73 13.49
N ARG A 446 -6.68 -4.65 14.41
CA ARG A 446 -7.49 -4.93 15.61
C ARG A 446 -7.66 -3.69 16.48
N ASN A 447 -8.88 -3.45 16.93
CA ASN A 447 -9.22 -2.43 17.91
C ASN A 447 -10.46 -2.87 18.67
N SER A 448 -10.39 -2.92 20.01
CA SER A 448 -11.48 -3.41 20.86
C SER A 448 -12.71 -2.50 20.89
N SER A 449 -12.59 -1.27 20.38
CA SER A 449 -13.70 -0.30 20.36
C SER A 449 -14.56 -0.37 19.11
N PHE A 450 -14.18 -1.17 18.11
CA PHE A 450 -14.82 -1.21 16.79
C PHE A 450 -15.31 -2.62 16.46
N HIS A 451 -16.47 -2.71 15.82
CA HIS A 451 -17.01 -3.97 15.32
C HIS A 451 -16.26 -4.42 14.06
N GLU A 452 -15.93 -5.71 13.99
CA GLU A 452 -14.99 -6.23 13.00
C GLU A 452 -15.62 -7.00 11.84
N SER A 453 -16.86 -7.48 11.99
CA SER A 453 -17.45 -8.48 11.08
C SER A 453 -17.60 -7.98 9.64
N ALA A 454 -18.33 -6.88 9.45
CA ALA A 454 -18.51 -6.21 8.17
C ALA A 454 -17.22 -5.55 7.70
N ALA A 455 -16.37 -5.05 8.60
CA ALA A 455 -15.07 -4.49 8.24
C ALA A 455 -14.15 -5.53 7.56
N LEU A 456 -14.04 -6.72 8.15
CA LEU A 456 -13.28 -7.85 7.59
C LEU A 456 -13.91 -8.32 6.27
N HIS A 457 -15.23 -8.52 6.24
CA HIS A 457 -15.93 -8.94 5.04
C HIS A 457 -15.75 -7.95 3.88
N ASN A 458 -16.06 -6.67 4.11
CA ASN A 458 -16.01 -5.64 3.08
C ASN A 458 -14.58 -5.41 2.61
N THR A 459 -13.57 -5.52 3.48
CA THR A 459 -12.17 -5.47 3.06
C THR A 459 -11.82 -6.63 2.12
N ALA A 460 -12.23 -7.86 2.42
CA ALA A 460 -11.98 -9.01 1.55
C ALA A 460 -12.76 -8.94 0.22
N VAL A 461 -13.95 -8.35 0.21
CA VAL A 461 -14.76 -8.26 -1.01
C VAL A 461 -14.30 -7.11 -1.91
N VAL A 462 -14.13 -5.90 -1.36
CA VAL A 462 -13.84 -4.68 -2.13
C VAL A 462 -12.51 -4.77 -2.87
N TYR A 463 -11.53 -5.47 -2.30
CA TYR A 463 -10.21 -5.64 -2.90
C TYR A 463 -10.03 -7.01 -3.58
N ALA A 464 -11.13 -7.72 -3.88
CA ALA A 464 -11.09 -8.94 -4.68
C ALA A 464 -10.81 -8.61 -6.16
N PRO A 465 -9.88 -9.29 -6.86
CA PRO A 465 -9.49 -8.93 -8.23
C PRO A 465 -10.48 -9.37 -9.34
N THR A 466 -11.64 -9.91 -8.97
CA THR A 466 -12.56 -10.58 -9.91
C THR A 466 -13.97 -10.01 -9.86
N ARG A 467 -14.74 -10.27 -10.93
CA ARG A 467 -16.15 -9.86 -11.04
C ARG A 467 -17.09 -10.59 -10.10
N ARG A 468 -16.71 -11.80 -9.68
CA ARG A 468 -17.50 -12.62 -8.76
C ARG A 468 -16.68 -13.00 -7.53
N VAL A 469 -17.34 -13.01 -6.39
CA VAL A 469 -16.81 -13.54 -5.14
C VAL A 469 -17.60 -14.77 -4.72
N LEU A 470 -16.86 -15.78 -4.26
CA LEU A 470 -17.42 -16.89 -3.50
C LEU A 470 -17.29 -16.56 -2.02
N LEU A 471 -18.43 -16.52 -1.34
CA LEU A 471 -18.54 -16.28 0.08
C LEU A 471 -18.91 -17.58 0.78
N ILE A 472 -18.27 -17.87 1.91
CA ILE A 472 -18.51 -19.07 2.71
C ILE A 472 -18.95 -18.70 4.13
N PRO A 473 -19.78 -19.54 4.79
CA PRO A 473 -20.23 -19.31 6.15
C PRO A 473 -19.11 -19.54 7.19
N HIS A 474 -18.17 -20.43 6.90
CA HIS A 474 -17.04 -20.77 7.79
C HIS A 474 -15.91 -21.46 7.01
N ALA A 475 -14.69 -21.44 7.54
CA ALA A 475 -13.51 -22.00 6.86
C ALA A 475 -13.56 -23.53 6.65
N ARG A 476 -14.37 -24.26 7.43
CA ARG A 476 -14.47 -25.73 7.37
C ARG A 476 -15.33 -26.30 6.24
N VAL A 477 -15.91 -25.45 5.38
CA VAL A 477 -16.72 -25.96 4.25
C VAL A 477 -15.86 -26.76 3.28
N ASN A 478 -16.48 -27.67 2.52
CA ASN A 478 -15.78 -28.43 1.51
C ASN A 478 -15.52 -27.58 0.25
N VAL A 479 -14.47 -26.76 0.32
CA VAL A 479 -14.08 -25.81 -0.74
C VAL A 479 -13.79 -26.50 -2.07
N ALA A 480 -13.31 -27.75 -2.06
CA ALA A 480 -13.07 -28.53 -3.27
C ALA A 480 -14.38 -28.85 -4.01
N GLU A 481 -15.44 -29.23 -3.28
CA GLU A 481 -16.76 -29.48 -3.86
C GLU A 481 -17.44 -28.17 -4.30
N LEU A 482 -17.33 -27.10 -3.49
CA LEU A 482 -17.82 -25.77 -3.89
C LEU A 482 -17.18 -25.32 -5.22
N ASN A 483 -15.88 -25.55 -5.40
CA ASN A 483 -15.18 -25.21 -6.63
C ASN A 483 -15.72 -26.01 -7.84
N ARG A 484 -16.08 -27.29 -7.66
CA ARG A 484 -16.71 -28.06 -8.74
C ARG A 484 -18.06 -27.49 -9.14
N VAL A 485 -18.88 -27.12 -8.16
CA VAL A 485 -20.18 -26.48 -8.39
C VAL A 485 -20.02 -25.14 -9.11
N VAL A 486 -19.10 -24.28 -8.66
CA VAL A 486 -18.81 -23.00 -9.32
C VAL A 486 -18.33 -23.20 -10.75
N LYS A 487 -17.42 -24.15 -11.00
CA LYS A 487 -16.95 -24.45 -12.37
C LYS A 487 -18.07 -24.94 -13.28
N ALA A 488 -18.97 -25.79 -12.78
CA ALA A 488 -20.11 -26.26 -13.54
C ALA A 488 -21.04 -25.10 -13.94
N ASN A 489 -21.33 -24.18 -13.01
CA ASN A 489 -22.11 -22.97 -13.31
C ASN A 489 -21.43 -22.09 -14.37
N LEU A 490 -20.13 -21.86 -14.24
CA LEU A 490 -19.38 -20.99 -15.17
C LEU A 490 -19.18 -21.62 -16.56
N ALA A 491 -19.28 -22.94 -16.68
CA ALA A 491 -19.21 -23.65 -17.95
C ALA A 491 -20.55 -23.70 -18.70
N GLY A 492 -21.66 -23.32 -18.06
CA GLY A 492 -22.98 -23.27 -18.69
C GLY A 492 -23.08 -22.19 -19.78
N GLU A 493 -24.05 -22.35 -20.70
CA GLU A 493 -24.28 -21.40 -21.81
C GLU A 493 -24.60 -19.98 -21.32
N ARG A 494 -25.21 -19.86 -20.13
CA ARG A 494 -25.50 -18.59 -19.45
C ARG A 494 -25.08 -18.69 -17.99
N PRO A 495 -23.83 -18.34 -17.65
CA PRO A 495 -23.35 -18.38 -16.27
C PRO A 495 -24.20 -17.49 -15.36
N ALA A 496 -24.75 -18.05 -14.29
CA ALA A 496 -25.51 -17.27 -13.33
C ALA A 496 -24.58 -16.34 -12.53
N ASP A 497 -25.04 -15.11 -12.31
CA ASP A 497 -24.35 -14.11 -11.49
C ASP A 497 -24.53 -14.37 -9.98
N THR A 498 -25.58 -15.10 -9.63
CA THR A 498 -25.89 -15.52 -8.27
C THR A 498 -26.06 -17.04 -8.23
N VAL A 499 -25.32 -17.72 -7.36
CA VAL A 499 -25.51 -19.15 -7.10
C VAL A 499 -25.51 -19.38 -5.61
N VAL A 500 -26.61 -19.95 -5.09
CA VAL A 500 -26.74 -20.34 -3.69
C VAL A 500 -26.47 -21.83 -3.58
N MET A 501 -25.46 -22.20 -2.79
CA MET A 501 -24.99 -23.57 -2.61
C MET A 501 -25.32 -24.08 -1.22
N VAL A 502 -25.97 -25.25 -1.13
CA VAL A 502 -26.41 -25.85 0.14
C VAL A 502 -26.07 -27.30 0.31
N GLY A 503 -25.97 -27.71 1.57
CA GLY A 503 -25.76 -29.09 1.95
C GLY A 503 -27.04 -29.91 1.81
N GLY A 504 -26.91 -31.11 1.27
CA GLY A 504 -27.99 -32.09 1.16
C GLY A 504 -28.72 -32.06 -0.17
N ALA A 505 -29.61 -33.05 -0.34
CA ALA A 505 -30.45 -33.14 -1.52
C ALA A 505 -31.64 -32.18 -1.43
N ASN A 506 -31.87 -31.42 -2.50
CA ASN A 506 -33.01 -30.50 -2.64
C ASN A 506 -33.65 -30.72 -4.02
N ASN A 507 -34.97 -30.70 -4.10
CA ASN A 507 -35.70 -30.88 -5.36
C ASN A 507 -35.46 -29.73 -6.36
N ASP A 508 -35.00 -28.59 -5.86
CA ASP A 508 -34.68 -27.41 -6.65
C ASP A 508 -33.21 -27.34 -7.11
N CYS A 509 -32.52 -28.49 -7.11
CA CYS A 509 -31.12 -28.55 -7.49
C CYS A 509 -30.92 -28.44 -9.01
N SER A 510 -30.14 -27.44 -9.43
CA SER A 510 -29.66 -27.32 -10.80
C SER A 510 -28.44 -28.21 -11.07
N TYR A 511 -27.56 -28.35 -10.07
CA TYR A 511 -26.33 -29.14 -10.15
C TYR A 511 -25.91 -29.61 -8.76
N MET A 512 -25.39 -30.83 -8.64
CA MET A 512 -24.95 -31.40 -7.37
C MET A 512 -23.55 -32.00 -7.47
N SER A 513 -22.71 -31.75 -6.46
CA SER A 513 -21.39 -32.39 -6.31
C SER A 513 -21.07 -32.60 -4.84
N GLY A 514 -20.69 -33.82 -4.45
CA GLY A 514 -20.22 -34.12 -3.09
C GLY A 514 -21.21 -33.75 -1.98
N GLY A 515 -22.51 -33.88 -2.23
CA GLY A 515 -23.57 -33.49 -1.29
C GLY A 515 -23.83 -31.99 -1.21
N ILE A 516 -23.22 -31.17 -2.07
CA ILE A 516 -23.51 -29.75 -2.23
C ILE A 516 -24.40 -29.55 -3.46
N CYS A 517 -25.54 -28.90 -3.25
CA CYS A 517 -26.52 -28.56 -4.26
C CYS A 517 -26.47 -27.08 -4.63
N ALA A 518 -26.34 -26.75 -5.91
CA ALA A 518 -26.61 -25.41 -6.44
C ALA A 518 -28.11 -25.24 -6.73
N LEU A 519 -28.77 -24.30 -6.08
CA LEU A 519 -30.17 -24.01 -6.35
C LEU A 519 -30.38 -23.38 -7.72
N ARG A 520 -31.53 -23.67 -8.34
CA ARG A 520 -32.05 -22.88 -9.46
C ARG A 520 -32.40 -21.46 -9.00
N GLU A 521 -32.18 -20.48 -9.88
CA GLU A 521 -32.36 -19.05 -9.57
C GLU A 521 -33.80 -18.70 -9.15
N ASP A 522 -34.80 -19.28 -9.81
CA ASP A 522 -36.22 -19.13 -9.52
C ASP A 522 -36.60 -19.68 -8.14
N SER A 523 -35.93 -20.75 -7.69
CA SER A 523 -36.13 -21.37 -6.39
C SER A 523 -35.44 -20.63 -5.24
N ILE A 524 -34.57 -19.64 -5.53
CA ILE A 524 -33.99 -18.78 -4.48
C ILE A 524 -35.08 -17.87 -3.89
N PHE A 525 -36.11 -17.54 -4.67
CA PHE A 525 -37.25 -16.77 -4.20
C PHE A 525 -38.16 -17.64 -3.30
N GLY A 526 -38.33 -17.22 -2.04
CA GLY A 526 -39.21 -17.92 -1.11
C GLY A 526 -38.53 -19.04 -0.31
N LEU A 527 -37.19 -19.11 -0.33
CA LEU A 527 -36.45 -19.92 0.63
C LEU A 527 -36.92 -19.62 2.05
N LYS A 528 -37.13 -20.67 2.84
CA LYS A 528 -37.53 -20.55 4.24
C LYS A 528 -36.31 -20.29 5.13
N GLU A 529 -36.54 -19.82 6.35
CA GLU A 529 -35.45 -19.44 7.26
C GLU A 529 -34.59 -20.63 7.74
N ASP A 530 -35.17 -21.82 7.76
CA ASP A 530 -34.48 -23.08 8.11
C ASP A 530 -33.32 -23.40 7.16
N PHE A 531 -33.40 -22.95 5.90
CA PHE A 531 -32.36 -23.12 4.90
C PHE A 531 -31.06 -22.39 5.24
N ARG A 532 -31.11 -21.33 6.06
CA ARG A 532 -29.95 -20.52 6.47
C ARG A 532 -28.77 -21.38 6.95
N GLN A 533 -29.06 -22.43 7.72
CA GLN A 533 -28.05 -23.33 8.29
C GLN A 533 -27.48 -24.33 7.27
N SER A 534 -28.16 -24.53 6.15
CA SER A 534 -27.73 -25.42 5.08
C SER A 534 -26.78 -24.74 4.09
N VAL A 535 -26.70 -23.40 4.08
CA VAL A 535 -25.80 -22.61 3.21
C VAL A 535 -24.35 -23.06 3.39
N GLN A 536 -23.75 -23.55 2.30
CA GLN A 536 -22.34 -23.92 2.23
C GLN A 536 -21.50 -22.88 1.48
N GLY A 537 -22.14 -22.09 0.62
CA GLY A 537 -21.49 -21.00 -0.07
C GLY A 537 -22.44 -20.20 -0.94
N VAL A 538 -22.05 -18.97 -1.27
CA VAL A 538 -22.81 -18.09 -2.15
C VAL A 538 -21.84 -17.48 -3.16
N LEU A 539 -22.09 -17.68 -4.43
CA LEU A 539 -21.40 -16.98 -5.51
C LEU A 539 -22.21 -15.72 -5.86
N LEU A 540 -21.60 -14.55 -5.82
CA LEU A 540 -22.24 -13.27 -6.10
C LEU A 540 -21.35 -12.38 -6.97
N LEU A 541 -21.96 -11.38 -7.62
CA LEU A 541 -21.21 -10.25 -8.18
C LEU A 541 -20.51 -9.48 -7.06
N THR A 542 -19.21 -9.24 -7.21
CA THR A 542 -18.38 -8.51 -6.24
C THR A 542 -18.95 -7.14 -5.92
N GLY A 543 -19.38 -6.39 -6.94
CA GLY A 543 -19.97 -5.05 -6.78
C GLY A 543 -21.23 -4.99 -5.89
N SER A 544 -21.93 -6.11 -5.71
CA SER A 544 -23.18 -6.18 -4.94
C SER A 544 -23.01 -6.90 -3.60
N SER A 545 -21.76 -7.09 -3.17
CA SER A 545 -21.41 -7.94 -2.03
C SER A 545 -20.89 -7.13 -0.82
N LEU A 546 -21.31 -5.87 -0.67
CA LEU A 546 -21.05 -5.09 0.53
C LEU A 546 -22.07 -5.40 1.63
N LEU A 547 -21.59 -5.62 2.85
CA LEU A 547 -22.41 -5.71 4.06
C LEU A 547 -22.51 -4.36 4.75
N PRO A 548 -23.72 -3.93 5.15
CA PRO A 548 -23.89 -2.72 5.93
C PRO A 548 -23.45 -2.92 7.39
N ASN A 549 -22.94 -1.86 8.02
CA ASN A 549 -22.57 -1.84 9.44
C ASN A 549 -23.75 -2.24 10.35
N ASP A 550 -24.98 -1.95 9.94
CA ASP A 550 -26.21 -2.32 10.65
C ASP A 550 -26.36 -3.84 10.88
N LEU A 551 -25.67 -4.67 10.09
CA LEU A 551 -25.67 -6.13 10.18
C LEU A 551 -24.41 -6.71 10.85
N ASP A 552 -23.57 -5.88 11.49
CA ASP A 552 -22.33 -6.34 12.13
C ASP A 552 -22.56 -7.40 13.20
N GLU A 553 -23.58 -7.19 14.03
CA GLU A 553 -23.96 -8.08 15.14
C GLU A 553 -24.77 -9.31 14.69
N ALA A 554 -25.17 -9.35 13.41
CA ALA A 554 -25.90 -10.49 12.88
C ALA A 554 -24.94 -11.67 12.67
N ASP A 555 -25.41 -12.89 12.95
CA ASP A 555 -24.62 -14.09 12.65
C ASP A 555 -24.28 -14.19 11.15
N ARG A 556 -23.19 -14.90 10.85
CA ARG A 556 -22.66 -14.98 9.48
C ARG A 556 -23.69 -15.49 8.46
N ALA A 557 -24.58 -16.39 8.87
CA ALA A 557 -25.58 -16.93 7.97
C ALA A 557 -26.67 -15.90 7.66
N THR A 558 -27.07 -15.08 8.64
CA THR A 558 -27.96 -13.92 8.44
C THR A 558 -27.33 -12.88 7.51
N GLN A 559 -26.04 -12.60 7.68
CA GLN A 559 -25.31 -11.71 6.77
C GLN A 559 -25.31 -12.24 5.32
N LEU A 560 -25.04 -13.53 5.12
CA LEU A 560 -25.09 -14.15 3.79
C LEU A 560 -26.50 -14.08 3.19
N LEU A 561 -27.54 -14.32 3.98
CA LEU A 561 -28.92 -14.14 3.53
C LEU A 561 -29.18 -12.70 3.07
N ALA A 562 -28.66 -11.69 3.76
CA ALA A 562 -28.86 -10.29 3.38
C ALA A 562 -28.25 -9.99 2.00
N LEU A 563 -27.08 -10.57 1.71
CA LEU A 563 -26.44 -10.48 0.41
C LEU A 563 -27.23 -11.22 -0.68
N ILE A 564 -27.80 -12.39 -0.36
CA ILE A 564 -28.69 -13.12 -1.27
C ILE A 564 -29.93 -12.26 -1.57
N ALA A 565 -30.60 -11.69 -0.56
CA ALA A 565 -31.74 -10.78 -0.74
C ALA A 565 -31.39 -9.60 -1.65
N ASN A 566 -30.15 -9.11 -1.56
CA ASN A 566 -29.71 -7.99 -2.38
C ASN A 566 -29.46 -8.37 -3.86
N ALA A 567 -28.93 -9.57 -4.10
CA ALA A 567 -28.52 -10.03 -5.42
C ALA A 567 -29.69 -10.52 -6.28
N VAL A 568 -30.72 -11.07 -5.65
CA VAL A 568 -31.85 -11.72 -6.30
C VAL A 568 -32.87 -10.65 -6.74
N ARG A 569 -33.10 -10.51 -8.06
CA ARG A 569 -34.02 -9.51 -8.64
C ARG A 569 -35.43 -10.07 -8.80
N ARG A 570 -36.39 -9.58 -8.01
CA ARG A 570 -37.81 -9.90 -8.23
C ARG A 570 -38.33 -9.43 -9.58
#